data_AF-A0A536UXX9-F1
#
_entry.id   AF-A0A536UXX9-F1
#
_cell.length_a   1.000
_cell.length_b   1.000
_cell.length_c   1.000
_cell.angle_alpha   90.00
_cell.angle_beta   90.00
_cell.angle_gamma   90.00
#
_symmetry.space_group_name_H-M   'P 1'
#
loop_
_entity.id
_entity.type
_entity.pdbx_description
1 polymer ?
#
loop_
_entity_poly.entity_id
_entity_poly.type
_entity_poly.pdbx_seq_one_letter_code
_entity_poly.pdbx_strand_id
1 'polypeptide(L)'
;VELSVPVYYVIAPAEASSNLARFDGVRYGHRAAKYGDLDDMYKKTRAEGFGPEVKRRILVGTYVLSHGYYDAYYLKAQQVRRL
;
A
#
# COMPACT_ATOMS: atom_id res chain seq x y z
N VAL A 1 10.20 23.24 -4.86
CA VAL A 1 10.76 22.12 -4.05
C VAL A 1 9.95 21.86 -2.78
N GLU A 2 9.29 22.86 -2.20
CA GLU A 2 8.55 22.73 -0.93
C GLU A 2 7.45 21.65 -0.94
N LEU A 3 6.79 21.43 -2.09
CA LEU A 3 5.77 20.38 -2.24
C LEU A 3 6.29 19.02 -2.70
N SER A 4 7.59 18.88 -3.00
CA SER A 4 8.14 17.64 -3.56
C SER A 4 8.10 16.48 -2.56
N VAL A 5 8.37 16.75 -1.28
CA VAL A 5 8.31 15.75 -0.20
C VAL A 5 6.88 15.25 0.06
N PRO A 6 5.86 16.11 0.29
CA PRO A 6 4.50 15.63 0.53
C PRO A 6 3.90 14.93 -0.70
N VAL A 7 4.18 15.41 -1.92
CA VAL A 7 3.74 14.74 -3.16
C VAL A 7 4.33 13.33 -3.25
N TYR A 8 5.62 13.17 -2.93
CA TYR A 8 6.25 11.85 -2.89
C TYR A 8 5.58 10.92 -1.88
N TYR A 9 5.27 11.41 -0.68
CA TYR A 9 4.61 10.61 0.37
C TYR A 9 3.13 10.30 0.11
N VAL A 10 2.53 10.83 -0.95
CA VAL A 10 1.21 10.38 -1.44
C VAL A 10 1.36 9.37 -2.58
N ILE A 11 2.16 9.72 -3.59
CA ILE A 11 2.29 8.90 -4.81
C ILE A 11 3.02 7.59 -4.50
N ALA A 12 4.16 7.65 -3.83
CA ALA A 12 4.98 6.45 -3.62
C ALA A 12 4.26 5.39 -2.75
N PRO A 13 3.55 5.75 -1.65
CA PRO A 13 2.75 4.77 -0.91
C PRO A 13 1.57 4.22 -1.69
N ALA A 14 0.89 5.02 -2.51
CA ALA A 14 -0.21 4.57 -3.37
C ALA A 14 0.26 3.51 -4.40
N GLU A 15 1.37 3.78 -5.08
CA GLU A 15 1.96 2.81 -6.01
C GLU A 15 2.48 1.58 -5.27
N ALA A 16 3.10 1.77 -4.10
CA ALA A 16 3.59 0.67 -3.26
C ALA A 16 2.45 -0.24 -2.79
N SER A 17 1.31 0.30 -2.37
CA SER A 17 0.18 -0.52 -1.90
C SER A 17 -0.35 -1.45 -2.99
N SER A 18 -0.41 -0.98 -4.23
CA SER A 18 -0.79 -1.79 -5.38
C SER A 18 0.31 -2.81 -5.74
N ASN A 19 1.57 -2.36 -5.83
CA ASN A 19 2.69 -3.22 -6.18
C ASN A 19 2.89 -4.37 -5.18
N LEU A 20 2.72 -4.11 -3.88
CA LEU A 20 2.92 -5.10 -2.83
C LEU A 20 1.69 -6.01 -2.62
N ALA A 21 0.56 -5.78 -3.31
CA ALA A 21 -0.60 -6.65 -3.25
C ALA A 21 -0.28 -8.07 -3.75
N ARG A 22 0.71 -8.22 -4.63
CA ARG A 22 1.17 -9.51 -5.17
C ARG A 22 1.76 -10.48 -4.13
N PHE A 23 2.21 -9.96 -2.99
CA PHE A 23 2.78 -10.77 -1.91
C PHE A 23 1.65 -11.23 -0.99
N ASP A 24 1.16 -12.42 -1.30
CA ASP A 24 -0.04 -13.02 -0.72
C ASP A 24 0.22 -14.45 -0.20
N GLY A 25 1.44 -14.96 -0.40
CA GLY A 25 1.86 -16.31 -0.01
C GLY A 25 1.35 -17.42 -0.92
N VAL A 26 0.58 -17.15 -1.97
CA VAL A 26 -0.04 -18.17 -2.83
C VAL A 26 0.98 -18.78 -3.79
N ARG A 27 1.71 -17.93 -4.51
CA ARG A 27 2.66 -18.35 -5.55
C ARG A 27 4.09 -18.49 -5.04
N TYR A 28 4.50 -17.63 -4.11
CA TYR A 28 5.88 -17.55 -3.61
C TYR A 28 5.97 -16.77 -2.30
N GLY A 29 7.13 -16.87 -1.65
CA GLY A 29 7.46 -16.10 -0.45
C GLY A 29 6.94 -16.72 0.84
N HIS A 30 6.85 -15.89 1.88
CA HIS A 30 6.32 -16.28 3.18
C HIS A 30 4.83 -16.64 3.07
N ARG A 31 4.41 -17.69 3.78
CA ARG A 31 2.99 -18.05 4.01
C ARG A 31 2.83 -18.37 5.49
N ALA A 32 1.81 -17.81 6.12
CA ALA A 32 1.51 -18.10 7.52
C ALA A 32 1.30 -19.61 7.73
N ALA A 33 1.91 -20.16 8.78
CA ALA A 33 1.84 -21.60 9.06
C ALA A 33 0.49 -22.05 9.63
N LYS A 34 -0.27 -21.13 10.23
CA LYS A 34 -1.56 -21.41 10.91
C LYS A 34 -2.62 -20.37 10.53
N TYR A 35 -3.65 -20.81 9.83
CA TYR A 35 -4.79 -19.98 9.42
C TYR A 35 -6.09 -20.79 9.41
N GLY A 36 -7.21 -20.13 9.67
CA GLY A 36 -8.53 -20.78 9.71
C GLY A 36 -9.20 -20.89 8.35
N ASP A 37 -9.06 -19.85 7.53
CA ASP A 37 -9.60 -19.77 6.17
C ASP A 37 -8.65 -19.01 5.24
N LEU A 38 -9.07 -18.79 3.99
CA LEU A 38 -8.27 -18.13 2.97
C LEU A 38 -8.04 -16.63 3.28
N ASP A 39 -9.02 -15.94 3.84
CA ASP A 39 -8.91 -14.52 4.17
C ASP A 39 -7.95 -14.31 5.36
N ASP A 40 -8.05 -15.16 6.38
CA ASP A 40 -7.13 -15.23 7.51
C ASP A 40 -5.70 -15.57 7.03
N MET A 41 -5.56 -16.50 6.07
CA MET A 41 -4.26 -16.80 5.45
C MET A 41 -3.63 -15.55 4.84
N TYR A 42 -4.38 -14.78 4.03
CA TYR A 42 -3.86 -13.55 3.42
C TYR A 42 -3.47 -12.52 4.46
N LYS A 43 -4.34 -12.28 5.46
CA LYS A 43 -4.12 -11.30 6.53
C LYS A 43 -2.88 -11.63 7.34
N LYS A 44 -2.76 -12.86 7.84
CA LYS A 44 -1.61 -13.30 8.65
C LYS A 44 -0.32 -13.32 7.86
N THR A 45 -0.34 -13.87 6.65
CA THR A 45 0.85 -13.93 5.79
C THR A 45 1.44 -12.54 5.56
N ARG A 46 0.59 -11.56 5.26
CA ARG A 46 1.02 -10.17 5.04
C ARG A 46 1.41 -9.47 6.35
N ALA A 47 0.72 -9.75 7.46
CA ALA A 47 1.03 -9.17 8.76
C ALA A 47 2.38 -9.62 9.31
N GLU A 48 2.71 -10.91 9.16
CA GLU A 48 3.97 -11.54 9.55
C GLU A 48 5.11 -11.17 8.60
N GLY A 49 4.85 -11.16 7.29
CA GLY A 49 5.87 -10.95 6.26
C GLY A 49 6.31 -9.50 6.06
N PHE A 50 5.46 -8.52 6.38
CA PHE A 50 5.81 -7.10 6.22
C PHE A 50 6.26 -6.44 7.52
N GLY A 51 7.35 -5.68 7.43
CA GLY A 51 7.83 -4.80 8.49
C GLY A 51 6.89 -3.61 8.77
N PRO A 52 7.10 -2.90 9.89
CA PRO A 52 6.19 -1.84 10.35
C PRO A 52 6.05 -0.67 9.36
N GLU A 53 7.15 -0.24 8.73
CA GLU A 53 7.10 0.87 7.76
C GLU A 53 6.37 0.50 6.48
N VAL A 54 6.57 -0.73 6.00
CA VAL A 54 5.88 -1.24 4.82
C VAL A 54 4.38 -1.30 5.07
N LYS A 55 3.96 -1.80 6.24
CA LYS A 55 2.55 -1.83 6.64
C LYS A 55 1.93 -0.43 6.69
N ARG A 56 2.64 0.57 7.24
CA ARG A 56 2.19 1.97 7.23
C ARG A 56 1.98 2.50 5.82
N ARG A 57 2.93 2.28 4.91
CA ARG A 57 2.81 2.74 3.52
C ARG A 57 1.69 2.05 2.76
N ILE A 58 1.48 0.76 2.99
CA ILE A 58 0.35 0.04 2.40
C ILE A 58 -0.97 0.66 2.87
N LEU A 59 -1.13 0.90 4.18
CA LEU A 59 -2.35 1.51 4.73
C LEU A 59 -2.62 2.90 4.14
N VAL A 60 -1.63 3.79 4.17
CA VAL A 60 -1.74 5.14 3.59
C VAL A 60 -2.05 5.05 2.10
N GLY A 61 -1.33 4.21 1.35
CA GLY A 61 -1.53 3.99 -0.08
C GLY A 61 -2.93 3.53 -0.44
N THR A 62 -3.46 2.55 0.30
CA THR A 62 -4.85 2.08 0.10
C THR A 62 -5.88 3.16 0.42
N TYR A 63 -5.62 3.99 1.43
CA TYR A 63 -6.53 5.08 1.81
C TYR A 63 -6.57 6.17 0.74
N VAL A 64 -5.42 6.63 0.26
CA VAL A 64 -5.37 7.69 -0.77
C VAL A 64 -5.91 7.22 -2.12
N LEU A 65 -5.95 5.91 -2.38
CA LEU A 65 -6.58 5.34 -3.58
C LEU A 65 -8.07 5.00 -3.41
N SER A 66 -8.60 5.08 -2.19
CA SER A 66 -9.99 4.74 -1.90
C SER A 66 -10.97 5.75 -2.50
N HIS A 67 -12.19 5.27 -2.78
CA HIS A 67 -13.27 6.11 -3.28
C HIS A 67 -13.55 7.28 -2.31
N GLY A 68 -13.70 8.49 -2.84
CA GLY A 68 -13.87 9.73 -2.07
C GLY A 68 -12.57 10.46 -1.72
N TYR A 69 -11.43 9.76 -1.68
CA TYR A 69 -10.12 10.35 -1.36
C TYR A 69 -9.14 10.38 -2.54
N TYR A 70 -9.41 9.57 -3.59
CA TYR A 70 -8.59 9.49 -4.80
C TYR A 70 -8.31 10.85 -5.45
N ASP A 71 -9.37 11.64 -5.70
CA ASP A 71 -9.22 12.94 -6.38
C ASP A 71 -8.50 13.97 -5.50
N ALA A 72 -8.83 13.98 -4.20
CA ALA A 72 -8.29 14.94 -3.24
C ALA A 72 -6.80 14.72 -2.96
N TYR A 73 -6.32 13.48 -2.97
CA TYR A 73 -4.94 13.14 -2.63
C TYR A 73 -4.14 12.71 -3.85
N TYR A 74 -4.49 11.58 -4.47
CA TYR A 74 -3.65 10.96 -5.50
C TYR A 74 -3.64 11.75 -6.82
N LEU A 75 -4.82 12.13 -7.33
CA LEU A 75 -4.92 12.93 -8.56
C LEU A 75 -4.30 14.31 -8.38
N LYS A 76 -4.56 14.95 -7.23
CA LYS A 76 -3.95 16.25 -6.89
C LYS A 76 -2.43 16.17 -6.83
N ALA A 77 -1.88 15.13 -6.21
CA ALA A 77 -0.43 14.93 -6.13
C ALA A 77 0.19 14.70 -7.53
N GLN A 78 -0.47 13.95 -8.41
CA GLN A 78 0.00 13.77 -9.79
C GLN A 78 0.03 15.08 -10.58
N GLN A 79 -0.96 15.96 -10.41
CA GLN A 79 -0.98 17.28 -11.04
C GLN A 79 0.20 18.13 -10.57
N VAL A 80 0.45 18.18 -9.25
CA VAL A 80 1.58 18.93 -8.68
C VAL A 80 2.94 18.37 -9.12
N ARG A 81 3.06 17.04 -9.31
CA ARG A 81 4.28 16.40 -9.82
C ARG A 81 4.67 16.85 -11.24
N ARG A 82 3.70 17.29 -12.06
CA ARG A 82 3.93 17.70 -13.45
C ARG A 82 4.42 19.15 -13.58
N LEU A 83 4.17 19.97 -12.55
CA LEU A 83 4.60 21.38 -12.47
C LEU A 83 6.06 21.48 -12.05
#